data_AF-A0A2P4SXM3-F1
#
_entry.id   AF-A0A2P4SXM3-F1
#
_cell.length_a   1.000
_cell.length_b   1.000
_cell.length_c   1.000
_cell.angle_alpha   90.00
_cell.angle_beta   90.00
_cell.angle_gamma   90.00
#
_symmetry.space_group_name_H-M   'P 1'
#
loop_
_entity.id
_entity.type
_entity.pdbx_description
1 polymer ?
#
loop_
_entity_poly.entity_id
_entity_poly.type
_entity_poly.pdbx_seq_one_letter_code
_entity_poly.pdbx_strand_id
1 'polypeptide(L)'
;MDALPSSPLGWLCVAVPVLFGLCLAKRICRAHMLLRSVLPALFGLLCVAMLGTCWGLIVFCSTWLSCSVYLDAGPLPVGDKAVLITGSDTGIGHALAKYLDNLGFTVFAGVLNKDGPGAEELRRTCSQRLSLLQLDITNPTQVKEAYLQVSEKVQKTGLWGVVNNAGILGFPADGELLPMSMYRQCMEVNFFGAVHVSKTFLPLLRKSRGRLVNMSSMTGGIPLPRYAAYGASKAALSMFSGVMRQELSKWGVKVAAIHPSGFRTGIQGTPELWVKQEKELVEHLSVDVQQDYGRDYLLGLKSYLLRIPACCDADLTPVLSSILHALLSKRPHGLYTPGKGAYMMLCFFCYFPLWFYDFLVSKSLGLEYIPQALRTSEAENKDL
;
A
#
# COMPACT_ATOMS: atom_id res chain seq x y z
N MET A 1 41.90 -27.34 25.91
CA MET A 1 40.46 -27.09 26.07
C MET A 1 40.24 -26.90 27.55
N ASP A 2 40.36 -25.67 28.06
CA ASP A 2 40.08 -25.36 29.47
C ASP A 2 39.75 -23.87 29.65
N ALA A 3 38.71 -23.64 30.46
CA ALA A 3 38.41 -22.48 31.29
C ALA A 3 38.31 -21.07 30.64
N LEU A 4 37.09 -20.71 30.22
CA LEU A 4 36.58 -19.33 30.26
C LEU A 4 35.25 -19.36 31.03
N PRO A 5 35.29 -19.24 32.38
CA PRO A 5 34.67 -18.07 33.00
C PRO A 5 35.35 -17.67 34.32
N SER A 6 36.53 -17.05 34.27
CA SER A 6 37.14 -16.46 35.48
C SER A 6 37.82 -15.11 35.27
N SER A 7 37.74 -14.54 34.06
CA SER A 7 38.20 -13.17 33.84
C SER A 7 37.07 -12.17 34.14
N PRO A 8 37.36 -11.04 34.81
CA PRO A 8 36.37 -9.99 35.06
C PRO A 8 35.78 -9.40 33.76
N LEU A 9 36.47 -9.54 32.62
CA LEU A 9 35.96 -9.19 31.28
C LEU A 9 34.83 -10.11 30.78
N GLY A 10 34.86 -11.41 31.10
CA GLY A 10 33.81 -12.36 30.69
C GLY A 10 32.46 -12.06 31.36
N TRP A 11 32.49 -11.67 32.63
CA TRP A 11 31.30 -11.24 33.36
C TRP A 11 30.75 -9.91 32.86
N LEU A 12 31.61 -8.99 32.41
CA LEU A 12 31.21 -7.74 31.74
C LEU A 12 30.52 -7.99 30.39
N CYS A 13 31.00 -8.96 29.59
CA CYS A 13 30.39 -9.32 28.31
C CYS A 13 28.99 -9.95 28.44
N VAL A 14 28.66 -10.56 29.58
CA VAL A 14 27.33 -11.14 29.85
C VAL A 14 26.43 -10.16 30.62
N ALA A 15 26.99 -9.40 31.57
CA ALA A 15 26.23 -8.47 32.39
C ALA A 15 25.72 -7.26 31.60
N VAL A 16 26.52 -6.71 30.67
CA VAL A 16 26.13 -5.51 29.90
C VAL A 16 24.91 -5.77 28.99
N PRO A 17 24.84 -6.88 28.21
CA PRO A 17 23.64 -7.21 27.43
C PRO A 17 22.40 -7.51 28.29
N VAL A 18 22.58 -8.18 29.44
CA VAL A 18 21.46 -8.56 30.33
C VAL A 18 20.87 -7.35 31.06
N LEU A 19 21.72 -6.46 31.59
CA LEU A 19 21.27 -5.20 32.21
C LEU A 19 20.63 -4.25 31.18
N PHE A 20 21.15 -4.18 29.95
CA PHE A 20 20.51 -3.39 28.89
C PHE A 20 19.18 -3.99 28.41
N GLY A 21 19.08 -5.31 28.31
CA GLY A 21 17.83 -6.01 28.02
C GLY A 21 16.74 -5.75 29.07
N LEU A 22 17.13 -5.70 30.35
CA LEU A 22 16.22 -5.40 31.47
C LEU A 22 15.83 -3.92 31.54
N CYS A 23 16.71 -2.98 31.19
CA CYS A 23 16.36 -1.56 31.09
C CYS A 23 15.37 -1.27 29.95
N LEU A 24 15.41 -2.02 28.85
CA LEU A 24 14.49 -1.89 27.71
C LEU A 24 13.09 -2.46 28.00
N ALA A 25 12.98 -3.42 28.93
CA ALA A 25 11.71 -4.06 29.31
C ALA A 25 10.72 -3.10 30.01
N LYS A 26 11.16 -1.91 30.45
CA LYS A 26 10.31 -0.90 31.11
C LYS A 26 9.52 0.01 30.16
N ARG A 27 9.66 -0.10 28.84
CA ARG A 27 8.87 0.69 27.87
C ARG A 27 8.30 -0.19 26.73
N ILE A 28 6.98 -0.42 26.80
CA ILE A 28 6.02 -0.67 25.69
C ILE A 28 5.73 -2.15 25.27
N CYS A 29 4.42 -2.44 25.28
CA CYS A 29 3.58 -3.54 24.72
C CYS A 29 4.13 -4.97 24.45
N ARG A 30 3.43 -5.93 25.06
CA ARG A 30 3.82 -7.33 25.36
C ARG A 30 4.03 -8.31 24.20
N ALA A 31 3.57 -8.07 22.97
CA ALA A 31 3.63 -9.11 21.90
C ALA A 31 4.86 -9.02 20.98
N HIS A 32 5.44 -7.83 20.79
CA HIS A 32 6.69 -7.62 20.03
C HIS A 32 7.97 -7.74 20.90
N MET A 33 7.80 -8.01 22.20
CA MET A 33 8.85 -8.00 23.22
C MET A 33 9.94 -9.04 22.98
N LEU A 34 9.58 -10.30 22.72
CA LEU A 34 10.55 -11.38 22.52
C LEU A 34 11.34 -11.18 21.22
N LEU A 35 10.65 -10.84 20.13
CA LEU A 35 11.29 -10.66 18.83
C LEU A 35 12.22 -9.44 18.78
N ARG A 36 11.95 -8.37 19.55
CA ARG A 36 12.82 -7.18 19.60
C ARG A 36 13.93 -7.24 20.65
N SER A 37 13.84 -8.11 21.66
CA SER A 37 14.89 -8.26 22.69
C SER A 37 15.84 -9.44 22.42
N VAL A 38 15.32 -10.55 21.89
CA VAL A 38 16.09 -11.77 21.67
C VAL A 38 16.93 -11.71 20.38
N LEU A 39 16.39 -11.14 19.30
CA LEU A 39 17.11 -11.05 18.01
C LEU A 39 18.39 -10.21 18.10
N PRO A 40 18.40 -9.04 18.76
CA PRO A 40 19.63 -8.26 18.92
C PRO A 40 20.64 -8.98 19.81
N ALA A 41 20.20 -9.65 20.87
CA ALA A 41 21.09 -10.43 21.74
C ALA A 41 21.73 -11.59 20.97
N LEU A 42 20.96 -12.33 20.18
CA LEU A 42 21.46 -13.40 19.29
C LEU A 42 22.39 -12.84 18.21
N PHE A 43 22.06 -11.69 17.61
CA PHE A 43 22.92 -11.02 16.63
C PHE A 43 24.24 -10.57 17.25
N GLY A 44 24.22 -10.01 18.46
CA GLY A 44 25.42 -9.64 19.21
C GLY A 44 26.31 -10.84 19.53
N LEU A 45 25.71 -11.94 19.98
CA LEU A 45 26.41 -13.22 20.20
C LEU A 45 27.04 -13.76 18.90
N LEU A 46 26.31 -13.69 17.78
CA LEU A 46 26.80 -14.12 16.47
C LEU A 46 27.97 -13.24 15.98
N CYS A 47 27.85 -11.91 16.12
CA CYS A 47 28.92 -10.97 15.76
C CYS A 47 30.19 -11.22 16.58
N VAL A 48 30.06 -11.47 17.89
CA VAL A 48 31.20 -11.78 18.77
C VAL A 48 31.80 -13.15 18.44
N ALA A 49 30.99 -14.15 18.12
CA ALA A 49 31.47 -15.48 17.74
C ALA A 49 32.25 -15.47 16.41
N MET A 50 31.82 -14.67 15.43
CA MET A 50 32.41 -14.66 14.09
C MET A 50 33.61 -13.71 13.94
N LEU A 51 33.61 -12.58 14.64
CA LEU A 51 34.61 -11.51 14.47
C LEU A 51 35.55 -11.34 15.68
N GLY A 52 35.34 -12.12 16.74
CA GLY A 52 36.01 -11.94 18.02
C GLY A 52 35.38 -10.83 18.86
N THR A 53 35.77 -10.74 20.14
CA THR A 53 35.13 -9.87 21.14
C THR A 53 35.19 -8.39 20.79
N CYS A 54 36.35 -7.87 20.38
CA CYS A 54 36.53 -6.45 20.08
C CYS A 54 35.72 -6.02 18.84
N TRP A 55 35.85 -6.72 17.72
CA TRP A 55 35.15 -6.36 16.47
C TRP A 55 33.66 -6.69 16.53
N GLY A 56 33.28 -7.80 17.18
CA GLY A 56 31.89 -8.18 17.38
C GLY A 56 31.12 -7.16 18.23
N LEU A 57 31.74 -6.63 19.29
CA LEU A 57 31.16 -5.56 20.10
C LEU A 57 31.06 -4.24 19.31
N ILE A 58 32.05 -3.89 18.48
CA ILE A 58 31.98 -2.69 17.63
C ILE A 58 30.83 -2.80 16.62
N VAL A 59 30.70 -3.93 15.92
CA VAL A 59 29.61 -4.17 14.96
C VAL A 59 28.26 -4.19 15.67
N PHE A 60 28.16 -4.82 16.84
CA PHE A 60 26.92 -4.85 17.61
C PHE A 60 26.54 -3.46 18.10
N CYS A 61 27.46 -2.71 18.72
CA CYS A 61 27.21 -1.37 19.23
C CYS A 61 26.91 -0.36 18.11
N SER A 62 27.60 -0.44 16.96
CA SER A 62 27.32 0.42 15.82
C SER A 62 25.98 0.09 15.16
N THR A 63 25.64 -1.20 15.01
CA THR A 63 24.33 -1.64 14.52
C THR A 63 23.22 -1.26 15.49
N TRP A 64 23.44 -1.41 16.80
CA TRP A 64 22.50 -1.03 17.85
C TRP A 64 22.29 0.48 17.94
N LEU A 65 23.36 1.27 17.89
CA LEU A 65 23.29 2.72 17.88
C LEU A 65 22.57 3.22 16.61
N SER A 66 22.83 2.58 15.47
CA SER A 66 22.08 2.83 14.24
C SER A 66 20.61 2.46 14.45
N CYS A 67 20.29 1.26 14.91
CA CYS A 67 18.92 0.83 15.18
C CYS A 67 18.20 1.73 16.19
N SER A 68 18.83 2.14 17.30
CA SER A 68 18.22 3.02 18.30
C SER A 68 17.96 4.41 17.74
N VAL A 69 18.93 5.01 17.03
CA VAL A 69 18.74 6.30 16.36
C VAL A 69 17.67 6.23 15.25
N TYR A 70 17.49 5.07 14.61
CA TYR A 70 16.45 4.85 13.59
C TYR A 70 15.08 4.45 14.17
N LEU A 71 15.02 3.82 15.35
CA LEU A 71 13.80 3.29 15.95
C LEU A 71 13.18 4.23 17.01
N ASP A 72 13.96 5.13 17.62
CA ASP A 72 13.51 5.90 18.82
C ASP A 72 12.87 7.27 18.52
N ALA A 73 12.51 7.50 17.26
CA ALA A 73 11.81 8.70 16.86
C ALA A 73 10.29 8.49 16.99
N GLY A 74 9.75 8.65 18.21
CA GLY A 74 8.31 8.59 18.47
C GLY A 74 7.47 9.48 17.52
N PRO A 75 6.16 9.21 17.38
CA PRO A 75 5.32 9.88 16.39
C PRO A 75 5.27 11.39 16.61
N LEU A 76 5.16 12.14 15.51
CA LEU A 76 4.86 13.55 15.56
C LEU A 76 3.46 13.76 16.15
N PRO A 77 3.25 14.81 16.96
CA PRO A 77 1.91 15.11 17.48
C PRO A 77 0.97 15.44 16.33
N VAL A 78 -0.32 15.15 16.45
CA VAL A 78 -1.33 15.54 15.46
C VAL A 78 -1.42 17.07 15.38
N GLY A 79 -1.83 17.73 16.47
CA GLY A 79 -1.99 19.20 16.50
C GLY A 79 -2.92 19.67 15.36
N ASP A 80 -2.61 20.83 14.77
CA ASP A 80 -3.41 21.39 13.67
C ASP A 80 -2.97 20.91 12.28
N LYS A 81 -2.52 19.65 12.17
CA LYS A 81 -2.11 19.08 10.88
C LYS A 81 -3.33 18.87 10.00
N ALA A 82 -3.27 19.43 8.80
CA ALA A 82 -4.31 19.29 7.80
C ALA A 82 -3.95 18.24 6.73
N VAL A 83 -4.88 17.34 6.40
CA VAL A 83 -4.66 16.25 5.44
C VAL A 83 -5.77 16.25 4.38
N LEU A 84 -5.36 16.25 3.11
CA LEU A 84 -6.24 15.99 1.97
C LEU A 84 -6.27 14.49 1.68
N ILE A 85 -7.46 13.92 1.52
CA ILE A 85 -7.67 12.54 1.10
C ILE A 85 -8.50 12.55 -0.17
N THR A 86 -8.06 11.88 -1.23
CA THR A 86 -8.86 11.71 -2.46
C THR A 86 -9.66 10.40 -2.43
N GLY A 87 -10.85 10.39 -3.02
CA GLY A 87 -11.68 9.18 -3.10
C GLY A 87 -12.25 8.76 -1.74
N SER A 88 -12.86 9.70 -1.03
CA SER A 88 -13.44 9.48 0.30
C SER A 88 -14.92 9.07 0.27
N ASP A 89 -15.49 8.80 -0.91
CA ASP A 89 -16.89 8.39 -1.03
C ASP A 89 -17.15 7.06 -0.31
N THR A 90 -16.23 6.09 -0.44
CA THR A 90 -16.36 4.74 0.15
C THR A 90 -15.00 4.15 0.54
N GLY A 91 -15.02 2.96 1.15
CA GLY A 91 -13.83 2.13 1.35
C GLY A 91 -12.75 2.75 2.24
N ILE A 92 -11.48 2.60 1.83
CA ILE A 92 -10.32 3.04 2.63
C ILE A 92 -10.31 4.55 2.83
N GLY A 93 -10.57 5.34 1.78
CA GLY A 93 -10.56 6.80 1.88
C GLY A 93 -11.61 7.32 2.85
N HIS A 94 -12.82 6.76 2.80
CA HIS A 94 -13.91 7.08 3.72
C HIS A 94 -13.55 6.72 5.17
N ALA A 95 -13.09 5.49 5.41
CA ALA A 95 -12.70 5.04 6.74
C ALA A 95 -11.52 5.86 7.30
N LEU A 96 -10.56 6.22 6.44
CA LEU A 96 -9.43 7.07 6.79
C LEU A 96 -9.87 8.48 7.17
N ALA A 97 -10.83 9.06 6.45
CA ALA A 97 -11.34 10.39 6.75
C ALA A 97 -11.92 10.45 8.17
N LYS A 98 -12.78 9.48 8.52
CA LYS A 98 -13.33 9.33 9.88
C LYS A 98 -12.24 9.07 10.92
N TYR A 99 -11.29 8.21 10.59
CA TYR A 99 -10.21 7.84 11.49
C TYR A 99 -9.30 9.03 11.83
N LEU A 100 -8.89 9.82 10.83
CA LEU A 100 -8.03 10.99 11.05
C LEU A 100 -8.81 12.14 11.74
N ASP A 101 -10.08 12.34 11.43
CA ASP A 101 -10.94 13.30 12.13
C ASP A 101 -11.05 12.97 13.63
N ASN A 102 -11.30 11.70 13.97
CA ASN A 102 -11.33 11.23 15.37
C ASN A 102 -9.99 11.41 16.11
N LEU A 103 -8.87 11.43 15.39
CA LEU A 103 -7.55 11.70 15.94
C LEU A 103 -7.23 13.19 16.06
N GLY A 104 -8.13 14.07 15.61
CA GLY A 104 -8.01 15.52 15.72
C GLY A 104 -7.37 16.23 14.53
N PHE A 105 -7.12 15.53 13.41
CA PHE A 105 -6.64 16.18 12.20
C PHE A 105 -7.69 17.12 11.63
N THR A 106 -7.25 18.17 10.92
CA THR A 106 -8.11 18.84 9.94
C THR A 106 -8.15 17.99 8.68
N VAL A 107 -9.31 17.55 8.25
CA VAL A 107 -9.44 16.61 7.13
C VAL A 107 -10.16 17.29 5.98
N PHE A 108 -9.54 17.28 4.79
CA PHE A 108 -10.21 17.61 3.54
C PHE A 108 -10.54 16.29 2.83
N ALA A 109 -11.81 15.91 2.84
CA ALA A 109 -12.28 14.69 2.21
C ALA A 109 -12.75 15.00 0.79
N GLY A 110 -11.95 14.62 -0.21
CA GLY A 110 -12.28 14.72 -1.62
C GLY A 110 -13.20 13.58 -2.06
N VAL A 111 -14.39 13.93 -2.54
CA VAL A 111 -15.44 13.00 -2.95
C VAL A 111 -15.87 13.29 -4.40
N LEU A 112 -16.25 12.25 -5.14
CA LEU A 112 -16.76 12.39 -6.51
C LEU A 112 -18.15 13.02 -6.56
N ASN A 113 -18.97 12.82 -5.52
CA ASN A 113 -20.26 13.49 -5.39
C ASN A 113 -20.43 14.02 -3.97
N LYS A 114 -20.35 15.36 -3.82
CA LYS A 114 -20.48 16.04 -2.53
C LYS A 114 -21.86 15.88 -1.87
N ASP A 115 -22.87 15.52 -2.65
CA ASP A 115 -24.23 15.25 -2.20
C ASP A 115 -24.57 13.74 -2.23
N GLY A 116 -23.55 12.91 -2.49
CA GLY A 116 -23.68 11.46 -2.45
C GLY A 116 -23.81 10.90 -1.03
N PRO A 117 -24.25 9.63 -0.89
CA PRO A 117 -24.51 9.01 0.41
C PRO A 117 -23.26 8.94 1.30
N GLY A 118 -22.09 8.67 0.72
CA GLY A 118 -20.82 8.64 1.45
C GLY A 118 -20.42 10.02 1.98
N ALA A 119 -20.62 11.07 1.18
CA ALA A 119 -20.34 12.45 1.61
C ALA A 119 -21.32 12.88 2.74
N GLU A 120 -22.59 12.52 2.63
CA GLU A 120 -23.58 12.79 3.67
C GLU A 120 -23.28 12.05 4.98
N GLU A 121 -22.84 10.79 4.91
CA GLU A 121 -22.42 10.06 6.10
C GLU A 121 -21.21 10.73 6.79
N LEU A 122 -20.20 11.14 6.03
CA LEU A 122 -19.05 11.89 6.57
C LEU A 122 -19.50 13.19 7.23
N ARG A 123 -20.41 13.93 6.59
CA ARG A 123 -20.98 15.18 7.13
C ARG A 123 -21.70 14.97 8.46
N ARG A 124 -22.44 13.86 8.57
CA ARG A 124 -23.22 13.52 9.76
C ARG A 124 -22.38 12.98 10.92
N THR A 125 -21.30 12.25 10.61
CA THR A 125 -20.54 11.47 11.61
C THR A 125 -19.23 12.10 12.04
N CYS A 126 -18.64 12.99 11.24
CA CYS A 126 -17.38 13.65 11.57
C CYS A 126 -17.58 15.02 12.20
N SER A 127 -16.51 15.51 12.83
CA SER A 127 -16.47 16.81 13.47
C SER A 127 -16.39 17.96 12.45
N GLN A 128 -16.47 19.20 12.93
CA GLN A 128 -16.26 20.41 12.13
C GLN A 128 -14.83 20.54 11.56
N ARG A 129 -13.89 19.67 11.99
CA ARG A 129 -12.53 19.63 11.43
C ARG A 129 -12.49 18.92 10.07
N LEU A 130 -13.52 18.15 9.72
CA LEU A 130 -13.66 17.57 8.39
C LEU A 130 -14.43 18.51 7.45
N SER A 131 -13.88 18.72 6.26
CA SER A 131 -14.47 19.51 5.18
C SER A 131 -14.57 18.67 3.91
N LEU A 132 -15.73 18.66 3.27
CA LEU A 132 -15.98 17.94 2.02
C LEU A 132 -15.61 18.79 0.81
N LEU A 133 -14.83 18.21 -0.10
CA LEU A 133 -14.45 18.80 -1.38
C LEU A 133 -15.02 17.98 -2.52
N GLN A 134 -15.69 18.64 -3.46
CA GLN A 134 -16.03 18.05 -4.76
C GLN A 134 -14.72 17.88 -5.54
N LEU A 135 -14.30 16.64 -5.80
CA LEU A 135 -12.98 16.36 -6.35
C LEU A 135 -12.94 15.09 -7.19
N ASP A 136 -13.14 15.26 -8.50
CA ASP A 136 -12.68 14.33 -9.51
C ASP A 136 -11.21 14.64 -9.86
N ILE A 137 -10.32 13.69 -9.56
CA ILE A 137 -8.87 13.83 -9.78
C ILE A 137 -8.48 13.83 -11.26
N THR A 138 -9.38 13.39 -12.15
CA THR A 138 -9.21 13.45 -13.61
C THR A 138 -9.65 14.79 -14.19
N ASN A 139 -10.32 15.63 -13.39
CA ASN A 139 -10.79 16.95 -13.82
C ASN A 139 -9.85 18.06 -13.30
N PRO A 140 -9.05 18.70 -14.18
CA PRO A 140 -8.14 19.77 -13.77
C PRO A 140 -8.78 20.96 -13.06
N THR A 141 -10.00 21.30 -13.45
CA THR A 141 -10.74 22.42 -12.86
C THR A 141 -11.10 22.11 -11.41
N GLN A 142 -11.65 20.92 -11.14
CA GLN A 142 -11.98 20.51 -9.76
C GLN A 142 -10.73 20.37 -8.88
N VAL A 143 -9.63 19.83 -9.42
CA VAL A 143 -8.34 19.77 -8.69
C VAL A 143 -7.84 21.17 -8.32
N LYS A 144 -7.97 22.14 -9.22
CA LYS A 144 -7.59 23.54 -8.97
C LYS A 144 -8.51 24.22 -7.95
N GLU A 145 -9.82 24.00 -8.03
CA GLU A 145 -10.79 24.54 -7.07
C GLU A 145 -10.56 23.98 -5.66
N ALA A 146 -10.34 22.66 -5.55
CA ALA A 146 -9.95 22.02 -4.30
C ALA A 146 -8.66 22.62 -3.73
N TYR A 147 -7.66 22.88 -4.58
CA TYR A 147 -6.43 23.54 -4.17
C TYR A 147 -6.68 24.94 -3.59
N LEU A 148 -7.55 25.74 -4.22
CA LEU A 148 -7.88 27.09 -3.72
C LEU A 148 -8.53 27.03 -2.34
N GLN A 149 -9.55 26.17 -2.16
CA GLN A 149 -10.25 26.01 -0.89
C GLN A 149 -9.30 25.53 0.24
N VAL A 150 -8.45 24.55 -0.07
CA VAL A 150 -7.47 24.04 0.91
C VAL A 150 -6.42 25.13 1.22
N SER A 151 -5.90 25.81 0.21
CA SER A 151 -4.90 26.87 0.38
C SER A 151 -5.42 28.03 1.23
N GLU A 152 -6.68 28.42 1.05
CA GLU A 152 -7.34 29.44 1.85
C GLU A 152 -7.44 29.03 3.32
N LYS A 153 -7.75 27.77 3.60
CA LYS A 153 -7.91 27.25 4.97
C LYS A 153 -6.57 27.06 5.70
N VAL A 154 -5.52 26.59 5.01
CA VAL A 154 -4.22 26.29 5.64
C VAL A 154 -3.20 27.42 5.56
N GLN A 155 -3.41 28.41 4.69
CA GLN A 155 -2.66 29.65 4.57
C GLN A 155 -1.11 29.48 4.60
N LYS A 156 -0.45 30.07 5.61
CA LYS A 156 1.01 30.06 5.77
C LYS A 156 1.52 28.74 6.36
N THR A 157 0.72 28.04 7.15
CA THR A 157 1.07 26.74 7.74
C THR A 157 1.29 25.67 6.66
N GLY A 158 0.53 25.75 5.56
CA GLY A 158 0.58 24.76 4.50
C GLY A 158 -0.18 23.48 4.85
N LEU A 159 -0.20 22.55 3.91
CA LEU A 159 -0.93 21.28 4.04
C LEU A 159 0.02 20.22 4.60
N TRP A 160 -0.35 19.53 5.68
CA TRP A 160 0.51 18.50 6.26
C TRP A 160 0.59 17.25 5.41
N GLY A 161 -0.54 16.78 4.86
CA GLY A 161 -0.59 15.52 4.14
C GLY A 161 -1.45 15.58 2.89
N VAL A 162 -1.04 14.87 1.84
CA VAL A 162 -1.90 14.46 0.72
C VAL A 162 -1.88 12.94 0.68
N VAL A 163 -3.05 12.33 0.77
CA VAL A 163 -3.27 10.89 0.59
C VAL A 163 -4.00 10.68 -0.73
N ASN A 164 -3.25 10.32 -1.77
CA ASN A 164 -3.82 9.93 -3.06
C ASN A 164 -4.39 8.51 -2.93
N ASN A 165 -5.67 8.42 -2.58
CA ASN A 165 -6.38 7.16 -2.37
C ASN A 165 -7.33 6.82 -3.52
N ALA A 166 -7.88 7.81 -4.22
CA ALA A 166 -8.79 7.59 -5.34
C ALA A 166 -8.18 6.62 -6.38
N GLY A 167 -9.01 5.67 -6.83
CA GLY A 167 -8.62 4.70 -7.82
C GLY A 167 -9.76 3.76 -8.22
N ILE A 168 -9.58 3.11 -9.36
CA ILE A 168 -10.50 2.13 -9.94
C ILE A 168 -9.77 0.80 -10.17
N LEU A 169 -10.50 -0.30 -10.07
CA LEU A 169 -9.98 -1.64 -10.38
C LEU A 169 -10.07 -1.97 -11.87
N GLY A 170 -11.14 -1.53 -12.54
CA GLY A 170 -11.52 -2.06 -13.85
C GLY A 170 -12.07 -3.49 -13.75
N PHE A 171 -12.27 -4.14 -14.90
CA PHE A 171 -12.73 -5.52 -14.97
C PHE A 171 -11.53 -6.49 -14.89
N PRO A 172 -11.48 -7.42 -13.93
CA PRO A 172 -10.40 -8.39 -13.85
C PRO A 172 -10.53 -9.46 -14.94
N ALA A 173 -9.67 -9.40 -15.95
CA ALA A 173 -9.56 -10.37 -17.02
C ALA A 173 -8.13 -10.46 -17.52
N ASP A 174 -7.82 -11.52 -18.27
CA ASP A 174 -6.51 -11.72 -18.86
C ASP A 174 -6.10 -10.52 -19.71
N GLY A 175 -4.80 -10.21 -19.72
CA GLY A 175 -4.30 -8.94 -20.25
C GLY A 175 -4.66 -8.71 -21.71
N GLU A 176 -4.68 -9.76 -22.52
CA GLU A 176 -5.05 -9.68 -23.94
C GLU A 176 -6.55 -9.52 -24.18
N LEU A 177 -7.39 -9.96 -23.24
CA LEU A 177 -8.85 -9.83 -23.35
C LEU A 177 -9.31 -8.41 -23.01
N LEU A 178 -8.50 -7.64 -22.29
CA LEU A 178 -8.85 -6.30 -21.87
C LEU A 178 -8.76 -5.30 -23.03
N PRO A 179 -9.82 -4.51 -23.31
CA PRO A 179 -9.74 -3.47 -24.32
C PRO A 179 -8.80 -2.34 -23.87
N MET A 180 -8.14 -1.70 -24.83
CA MET A 180 -7.23 -0.58 -24.54
C MET A 180 -7.93 0.62 -23.87
N SER A 181 -9.25 0.74 -23.97
CA SER A 181 -10.05 1.72 -23.20
C SER A 181 -9.85 1.52 -21.69
N MET A 182 -9.87 0.27 -21.22
CA MET A 182 -9.68 -0.09 -19.81
C MET A 182 -8.28 0.27 -19.29
N TYR A 183 -7.24 0.01 -20.10
CA TYR A 183 -5.86 0.40 -19.78
C TYR A 183 -5.73 1.91 -19.63
N ARG A 184 -6.28 2.68 -20.58
CA ARG A 184 -6.27 4.14 -20.52
C ARG A 184 -7.03 4.67 -19.32
N GLN A 185 -8.22 4.12 -19.04
CA GLN A 185 -9.03 4.54 -17.89
C GLN A 185 -8.32 4.27 -16.56
N CYS A 186 -7.72 3.08 -16.39
CA CYS A 186 -6.94 2.77 -15.19
C CYS A 186 -5.75 3.73 -15.03
N MET A 187 -5.03 4.03 -16.12
CA MET A 187 -3.93 5.01 -16.08
C MET A 187 -4.42 6.42 -15.76
N GLU A 188 -5.52 6.87 -16.36
CA GLU A 188 -6.07 8.21 -16.16
C GLU A 188 -6.41 8.46 -14.69
N VAL A 189 -7.10 7.52 -14.05
CA VAL A 189 -7.50 7.69 -12.65
C VAL A 189 -6.35 7.35 -11.70
N ASN A 190 -5.79 6.13 -11.79
CA ASN A 190 -4.88 5.61 -10.75
C ASN A 190 -3.49 6.24 -10.81
N PHE A 191 -3.07 6.73 -11.98
CA PHE A 191 -1.75 7.32 -12.18
C PHE A 191 -1.83 8.81 -12.48
N PHE A 192 -2.38 9.22 -13.62
CA PHE A 192 -2.36 10.62 -14.05
C PHE A 192 -3.10 11.54 -13.07
N GLY A 193 -4.28 11.14 -12.59
CA GLY A 193 -5.01 11.89 -11.57
C GLY A 193 -4.23 12.03 -10.25
N ALA A 194 -3.60 10.96 -9.76
CA ALA A 194 -2.76 11.01 -8.56
C ALA A 194 -1.52 11.89 -8.76
N VAL A 195 -0.87 11.84 -9.93
CA VAL A 195 0.25 12.71 -10.29
C VAL A 195 -0.22 14.17 -10.35
N HIS A 196 -1.38 14.43 -10.91
CA HIS A 196 -1.94 15.76 -11.03
C HIS A 196 -2.20 16.38 -9.65
N VAL A 197 -2.93 15.67 -8.79
CA VAL A 197 -3.16 16.12 -7.41
C VAL A 197 -1.84 16.32 -6.67
N SER A 198 -0.90 15.38 -6.79
CA SER A 198 0.43 15.51 -6.18
C SER A 198 1.08 16.83 -6.58
N LYS A 199 1.22 17.09 -7.89
CA LYS A 199 1.88 18.28 -8.43
C LYS A 199 1.19 19.57 -8.00
N THR A 200 -0.14 19.60 -8.05
CA THR A 200 -0.93 20.79 -7.68
C THR A 200 -0.74 21.16 -6.21
N PHE A 201 -0.66 20.18 -5.31
CA PHE A 201 -0.57 20.43 -3.87
C PHE A 201 0.87 20.51 -3.33
N LEU A 202 1.89 20.22 -4.14
CA LEU A 202 3.31 20.33 -3.74
C LEU A 202 3.69 21.68 -3.11
N PRO A 203 3.24 22.85 -3.60
CA PRO A 203 3.54 24.13 -2.95
C PRO A 203 3.11 24.19 -1.48
N LEU A 204 1.95 23.60 -1.13
CA LEU A 204 1.45 23.57 0.24
C LEU A 204 2.18 22.54 1.10
N LEU A 205 2.54 21.38 0.54
CA LEU A 205 3.36 20.38 1.23
C LEU A 205 4.77 20.89 1.55
N ARG A 206 5.36 21.70 0.67
CA ARG A 206 6.68 22.30 0.90
C ARG A 206 6.69 23.28 2.07
N LYS A 207 5.62 24.08 2.25
CA LYS A 207 5.47 25.00 3.40
C LYS A 207 5.51 24.26 4.74
N SER A 208 4.82 23.12 4.81
CA SER A 208 4.68 22.33 6.04
C SER A 208 5.79 21.29 6.24
N ARG A 209 6.65 21.06 5.23
CA ARG A 209 7.55 19.89 5.14
C ARG A 209 6.77 18.58 5.37
N GLY A 210 5.63 18.51 4.69
CA GLY A 210 4.57 17.55 4.93
C GLY A 210 4.83 16.14 4.38
N ARG A 211 3.75 15.48 3.98
CA ARG A 211 3.67 14.07 3.63
C ARG A 211 2.89 13.88 2.33
N LEU A 212 3.45 13.09 1.42
CA LEU A 212 2.73 12.59 0.25
C LEU A 212 2.61 11.07 0.39
N VAL A 213 1.38 10.57 0.47
CA VAL A 213 1.09 9.14 0.61
C VAL A 213 0.30 8.71 -0.60
N ASN A 214 0.85 7.77 -1.37
CA ASN A 214 0.20 7.25 -2.56
C ASN A 214 -0.31 5.82 -2.29
N MET A 215 -1.61 5.61 -2.46
CA MET A 215 -2.23 4.30 -2.38
C MET A 215 -2.02 3.54 -3.68
N SER A 216 -0.97 2.73 -3.70
CA SER A 216 -0.75 1.76 -4.76
C SER A 216 -1.54 0.48 -4.46
N SER A 217 -0.98 -0.68 -4.78
CA SER A 217 -1.53 -2.00 -4.50
C SER A 217 -0.39 -3.01 -4.46
N MET A 218 -0.64 -4.19 -3.88
CA MET A 218 0.23 -5.35 -4.07
C MET A 218 0.53 -5.60 -5.56
N THR A 219 -0.46 -5.48 -6.45
CA THR A 219 -0.29 -5.59 -7.92
C THR A 219 0.60 -4.51 -8.55
N GLY A 220 0.91 -3.44 -7.82
CA GLY A 220 1.88 -2.43 -8.23
C GLY A 220 3.32 -2.78 -7.86
N GLY A 221 3.53 -3.80 -7.03
CA GLY A 221 4.87 -4.32 -6.68
C GLY A 221 5.17 -5.68 -7.28
N ILE A 222 4.15 -6.49 -7.58
CA ILE A 222 4.28 -7.83 -8.13
C ILE A 222 3.24 -8.09 -9.23
N PRO A 223 3.54 -8.90 -10.25
CA PRO A 223 2.58 -9.25 -11.28
C PRO A 223 1.55 -10.27 -10.76
N LEU A 224 0.26 -10.00 -10.97
CA LEU A 224 -0.81 -10.95 -10.68
C LEU A 224 -1.72 -11.12 -11.91
N PRO A 225 -2.10 -12.36 -12.27
CA PRO A 225 -3.02 -12.63 -13.35
C PRO A 225 -4.32 -11.85 -13.19
N ARG A 226 -4.93 -11.50 -14.33
CA ARG A 226 -6.18 -10.73 -14.44
C ARG A 226 -6.15 -9.27 -13.97
N TYR A 227 -4.99 -8.77 -13.57
CA TYR A 227 -4.82 -7.37 -13.14
C TYR A 227 -3.88 -6.59 -14.06
N ALA A 228 -3.82 -6.89 -15.36
CA ALA A 228 -2.86 -6.26 -16.27
C ALA A 228 -3.01 -4.72 -16.32
N ALA A 229 -4.20 -4.20 -16.65
CA ALA A 229 -4.46 -2.76 -16.71
C ALA A 229 -4.31 -2.07 -15.34
N TYR A 230 -4.93 -2.65 -14.31
CA TYR A 230 -4.89 -2.13 -12.94
C TYR A 230 -3.47 -2.14 -12.36
N GLY A 231 -2.81 -3.29 -12.40
CA GLY A 231 -1.46 -3.52 -11.92
C GLY A 231 -0.44 -2.62 -12.60
N ALA A 232 -0.52 -2.45 -13.93
CA ALA A 232 0.33 -1.51 -14.65
C ALA A 232 0.18 -0.08 -14.12
N SER A 233 -1.06 0.39 -13.93
CA SER A 233 -1.31 1.74 -13.38
C SER A 233 -0.80 1.93 -11.95
N LYS A 234 -0.92 0.90 -11.10
CA LYS A 234 -0.44 0.92 -9.73
C LYS A 234 1.09 0.80 -9.66
N ALA A 235 1.71 0.03 -10.56
CA ALA A 235 3.16 -0.05 -10.69
C ALA A 235 3.76 1.29 -11.12
N ALA A 236 3.12 1.98 -12.08
CA ALA A 236 3.51 3.34 -12.46
C ALA A 236 3.46 4.30 -11.26
N LEU A 237 2.38 4.25 -10.45
CA LEU A 237 2.25 5.07 -9.24
C LEU A 237 3.32 4.72 -8.18
N SER A 238 3.65 3.44 -8.00
CA SER A 238 4.70 3.00 -7.09
C SER A 238 6.08 3.52 -7.51
N MET A 239 6.41 3.40 -8.79
CA MET A 239 7.68 3.93 -9.33
C MET A 239 7.75 5.45 -9.17
N PHE A 240 6.68 6.17 -9.54
CA PHE A 240 6.56 7.61 -9.33
C PHE A 240 6.77 8.00 -7.87
N SER A 241 6.19 7.27 -6.92
CA SER A 241 6.37 7.51 -5.48
C SER A 241 7.84 7.37 -5.06
N GLY A 242 8.56 6.37 -5.60
CA GLY A 242 9.98 6.17 -5.37
C GLY A 242 10.86 7.31 -5.89
N VAL A 243 10.54 7.85 -7.07
CA VAL A 243 11.21 9.02 -7.66
C VAL A 243 10.92 10.29 -6.84
N MET A 244 9.65 10.58 -6.59
CA MET A 244 9.24 11.77 -5.83
C MET A 244 9.82 11.77 -4.42
N ARG A 245 10.00 10.61 -3.78
CA ARG A 245 10.68 10.50 -2.47
C ARG A 245 12.09 11.07 -2.50
N GLN A 246 12.83 10.83 -3.59
CA GLN A 246 14.19 11.32 -3.76
C GLN A 246 14.20 12.80 -4.10
N GLU A 247 13.39 13.22 -5.07
CA GLU A 247 13.34 14.61 -5.54
C GLU A 247 12.83 15.58 -4.46
N LEU A 248 11.84 15.16 -3.66
CA LEU A 248 11.21 15.98 -2.63
C LEU A 248 11.99 16.00 -1.31
N SER A 249 12.98 15.11 -1.14
CA SER A 249 13.79 15.01 0.09
C SER A 249 14.46 16.34 0.47
N LYS A 250 14.99 17.07 -0.53
CA LYS A 250 15.62 18.40 -0.36
C LYS A 250 14.66 19.48 0.14
N TRP A 251 13.36 19.26 -0.05
CA TRP A 251 12.30 20.15 0.43
C TRP A 251 11.76 19.73 1.80
N GLY A 252 12.28 18.64 2.39
CA GLY A 252 11.80 18.09 3.66
C GLY A 252 10.47 17.35 3.58
N VAL A 253 9.86 17.23 2.39
CA VAL A 253 8.62 16.47 2.20
C VAL A 253 8.94 14.98 2.14
N LYS A 254 8.20 14.17 2.91
CA LYS A 254 8.37 12.71 2.93
C LYS A 254 7.32 12.06 2.05
N VAL A 255 7.72 11.02 1.32
CA VAL A 255 6.84 10.29 0.40
C VAL A 255 6.81 8.82 0.78
N ALA A 256 5.62 8.22 0.79
CA ALA A 256 5.40 6.81 1.04
C ALA A 256 4.43 6.21 0.01
N ALA A 257 4.75 5.00 -0.47
CA ALA A 257 3.82 4.16 -1.21
C ALA A 257 3.21 3.11 -0.28
N ILE A 258 1.89 2.93 -0.35
CA ILE A 258 1.18 1.88 0.38
C ILE A 258 0.73 0.82 -0.63
N HIS A 259 1.15 -0.42 -0.42
CA HIS A 259 0.82 -1.60 -1.23
C HIS A 259 -0.10 -2.52 -0.41
N PRO A 260 -1.39 -2.19 -0.27
CA PRO A 260 -2.33 -3.05 0.44
C PRO A 260 -2.56 -4.39 -0.29
N SER A 261 -2.82 -5.45 0.49
CA SER A 261 -3.45 -6.69 0.00
C SER A 261 -4.94 -6.46 -0.31
N GLY A 262 -5.70 -7.54 -0.52
CA GLY A 262 -7.15 -7.47 -0.66
C GLY A 262 -7.84 -7.00 0.62
N PHE A 263 -8.54 -5.87 0.55
CA PHE A 263 -9.44 -5.36 1.58
C PHE A 263 -10.85 -5.20 1.01
N ARG A 264 -11.87 -5.47 1.82
CA ARG A 264 -13.26 -5.41 1.41
C ARG A 264 -13.67 -3.94 1.31
N THR A 265 -13.78 -3.46 0.08
CA THR A 265 -14.08 -2.06 -0.26
C THR A 265 -15.00 -2.00 -1.46
N GLY A 266 -15.52 -0.82 -1.78
CA GLY A 266 -16.30 -0.57 -3.00
C GLY A 266 -15.48 -0.42 -4.28
N ILE A 267 -14.16 -0.66 -4.26
CA ILE A 267 -13.27 -0.39 -5.42
C ILE A 267 -13.63 -1.22 -6.68
N GLN A 268 -14.31 -2.34 -6.48
CA GLN A 268 -14.75 -3.20 -7.58
C GLN A 268 -15.87 -2.53 -8.39
N GLY A 269 -16.57 -1.54 -7.84
CA GLY A 269 -17.73 -0.91 -8.49
C GLY A 269 -19.04 -1.66 -8.20
N THR A 270 -20.05 -1.41 -9.04
CA THR A 270 -21.39 -1.96 -8.88
C THR A 270 -21.64 -3.13 -9.84
N PRO A 271 -22.61 -4.02 -9.57
CA PRO A 271 -22.98 -5.10 -10.48
C PRO A 271 -23.32 -4.62 -11.89
N GLU A 272 -23.97 -3.46 -12.02
CA GLU A 272 -24.33 -2.85 -13.31
C GLU A 272 -23.08 -2.44 -14.10
N LEU A 273 -22.06 -1.91 -13.40
CA LEU A 273 -20.78 -1.58 -14.02
C LEU A 273 -20.09 -2.85 -14.54
N TRP A 274 -20.14 -3.96 -13.79
CA TRP A 274 -19.54 -5.21 -14.23
C TRP A 274 -20.21 -5.76 -15.48
N VAL A 275 -21.54 -5.75 -15.54
CA VAL A 275 -22.28 -6.19 -16.74
C VAL A 275 -21.90 -5.33 -17.95
N LYS A 276 -21.77 -4.01 -17.75
CA LYS A 276 -21.33 -3.10 -18.82
C LYS A 276 -19.92 -3.43 -19.29
N GLN A 277 -18.97 -3.63 -18.37
CA GLN A 277 -17.57 -3.91 -18.71
C GLN A 277 -17.39 -5.30 -19.32
N GLU A 278 -18.15 -6.29 -18.87
CA GLU A 278 -18.21 -7.64 -19.45
C GLU A 278 -18.68 -7.57 -20.91
N LYS A 279 -19.76 -6.83 -21.16
CA LYS A 279 -20.27 -6.61 -22.51
C LYS A 279 -19.24 -5.90 -23.39
N GLU A 280 -18.64 -4.82 -22.89
CA GLU A 280 -17.59 -4.09 -23.61
C GLU A 280 -16.41 -5.01 -23.93
N LEU A 281 -15.97 -5.84 -22.98
CA LEU A 281 -14.89 -6.80 -23.19
C LEU A 281 -15.22 -7.74 -24.35
N VAL A 282 -16.37 -8.42 -24.30
CA VAL A 282 -16.77 -9.41 -25.32
C VAL A 282 -16.95 -8.76 -26.69
N GLU A 283 -17.53 -7.56 -26.77
CA GLU A 283 -17.73 -6.84 -28.03
C GLU A 283 -16.41 -6.41 -28.71
N HIS A 284 -15.32 -6.26 -27.96
CA HIS A 284 -14.01 -5.87 -28.50
C HIS A 284 -13.14 -7.07 -28.90
N LEU A 285 -13.49 -8.30 -28.54
CA LEU A 285 -12.71 -9.48 -28.90
C LEU A 285 -12.91 -9.84 -30.37
N SER A 286 -11.81 -10.17 -31.07
CA SER A 286 -11.89 -10.73 -32.42
C SER A 286 -12.56 -12.11 -32.39
N VAL A 287 -13.06 -12.56 -33.55
CA VAL A 287 -13.69 -13.88 -33.67
C VAL A 287 -12.71 -14.99 -33.27
N ASP A 288 -11.45 -14.88 -33.67
CA ASP A 288 -10.41 -15.88 -33.36
C ASP A 288 -10.18 -15.99 -31.84
N VAL A 289 -10.02 -14.85 -31.14
CA VAL A 289 -9.82 -14.84 -29.69
C VAL A 289 -11.05 -15.39 -28.95
N GLN A 290 -12.27 -15.08 -29.43
CA GLN A 290 -13.48 -15.66 -28.85
C GLN A 290 -13.54 -17.18 -29.02
N GLN A 291 -13.05 -17.71 -30.14
CA GLN A 291 -12.96 -19.16 -30.38
C GLN A 291 -11.88 -19.82 -29.52
N ASP A 292 -10.71 -19.19 -29.40
CA ASP A 292 -9.58 -19.72 -28.63
C ASP A 292 -9.91 -19.84 -27.13
N TYR A 293 -10.56 -18.84 -26.57
CA TYR A 293 -10.95 -18.85 -25.16
C TYR A 293 -12.24 -19.62 -24.91
N GLY A 294 -13.21 -19.49 -25.81
CA GLY A 294 -14.53 -20.10 -25.69
C GLY A 294 -15.43 -19.40 -24.67
N ARG A 295 -16.75 -19.61 -24.83
CA ARG A 295 -17.77 -18.94 -24.00
C ARG A 295 -17.66 -19.29 -22.52
N ASP A 296 -17.35 -20.54 -22.18
CA ASP A 296 -17.25 -20.97 -20.77
C ASP A 296 -16.16 -20.21 -20.02
N TYR A 297 -15.01 -19.96 -20.66
CA TYR A 297 -13.92 -19.22 -20.03
C TYR A 297 -14.31 -17.76 -19.81
N LEU A 298 -14.88 -17.12 -20.85
CA LEU A 298 -15.32 -15.72 -20.79
C LEU A 298 -16.39 -15.51 -19.72
N LEU A 299 -17.39 -16.40 -19.64
CA LEU A 299 -18.39 -16.39 -18.57
C LEU A 299 -17.77 -16.70 -17.20
N GLY A 300 -16.76 -17.57 -17.18
CA GLY A 300 -15.96 -17.92 -16.00
C GLY A 300 -15.25 -16.72 -15.37
N LEU A 301 -14.88 -15.68 -16.14
CA LEU A 301 -14.27 -14.46 -15.60
C LEU A 301 -15.18 -13.77 -14.56
N LYS A 302 -16.50 -13.83 -14.73
CA LYS A 302 -17.46 -13.29 -13.77
C LYS A 302 -17.47 -14.08 -12.46
N SER A 303 -17.26 -15.38 -12.51
CA SER A 303 -17.15 -16.21 -11.31
C SER A 303 -15.96 -15.79 -10.43
N TYR A 304 -14.87 -15.31 -11.05
CA TYR A 304 -13.72 -14.77 -10.33
C TYR A 304 -14.09 -13.51 -9.55
N LEU A 305 -14.83 -12.58 -10.15
CA LEU A 305 -15.32 -11.36 -9.47
C LEU A 305 -16.08 -11.69 -8.19
N LEU A 306 -16.95 -12.70 -8.23
CA LEU A 306 -17.75 -13.13 -7.08
C LEU A 306 -16.89 -13.74 -5.95
N ARG A 307 -15.68 -14.25 -6.26
CA ARG A 307 -14.75 -14.81 -5.27
C ARG A 307 -13.90 -13.73 -4.58
N ILE A 308 -13.69 -12.56 -5.20
CA ILE A 308 -12.80 -11.52 -4.65
C ILE A 308 -13.18 -11.11 -3.21
N PRO A 309 -14.46 -10.85 -2.85
CA PRO A 309 -14.83 -10.46 -1.48
C PRO A 309 -14.50 -11.50 -0.40
N ALA A 310 -14.40 -12.79 -0.76
CA ALA A 310 -14.02 -13.87 0.14
C ALA A 310 -12.52 -13.87 0.47
N CYS A 311 -11.69 -13.38 -0.46
CA CYS A 311 -10.24 -13.25 -0.30
C CYS A 311 -9.81 -11.91 0.33
N CYS A 312 -10.76 -11.01 0.57
CA CYS A 312 -10.51 -9.67 1.09
C CYS A 312 -10.79 -9.56 2.59
N ASP A 313 -9.89 -8.92 3.33
CA ASP A 313 -10.09 -8.68 4.77
C ASP A 313 -11.08 -7.52 4.99
N ALA A 314 -12.00 -7.69 5.95
CA ALA A 314 -12.95 -6.64 6.33
C ALA A 314 -12.33 -5.62 7.30
N ASP A 315 -11.28 -6.01 8.05
CA ASP A 315 -10.60 -5.11 8.96
C ASP A 315 -9.64 -4.18 8.21
N LEU A 316 -10.00 -2.89 8.15
CA LEU A 316 -9.16 -1.85 7.54
C LEU A 316 -8.06 -1.33 8.47
N THR A 317 -8.03 -1.74 9.75
CA THR A 317 -7.06 -1.25 10.74
C THR A 317 -5.60 -1.33 10.26
N PRO A 318 -5.12 -2.42 9.62
CA PRO A 318 -3.73 -2.50 9.17
C PRO A 318 -3.36 -1.44 8.13
N VAL A 319 -4.26 -1.15 7.19
CA VAL A 319 -4.02 -0.13 6.16
C VAL A 319 -4.13 1.28 6.73
N LEU A 320 -5.13 1.55 7.57
CA LEU A 320 -5.29 2.84 8.25
C LEU A 320 -4.09 3.16 9.15
N SER A 321 -3.60 2.16 9.91
CA SER A 321 -2.42 2.30 10.77
C SER A 321 -1.15 2.58 9.98
N SER A 322 -0.99 1.96 8.80
CA SER A 322 0.16 2.19 7.93
C SER A 322 0.15 3.59 7.34
N ILE A 323 -1.02 4.07 6.92
CA ILE A 323 -1.18 5.46 6.44
C ILE A 323 -0.90 6.44 7.57
N LEU A 324 -1.45 6.20 8.78
CA LEU A 324 -1.19 7.04 9.95
C LEU A 324 0.31 7.08 10.29
N HIS A 325 1.00 5.94 10.26
CA HIS A 325 2.44 5.87 10.48
C HIS A 325 3.20 6.66 9.40
N ALA A 326 2.81 6.55 8.13
CA ALA A 326 3.38 7.35 7.05
C ALA A 326 3.17 8.86 7.28
N LEU A 327 2.02 9.25 7.84
CA LEU A 327 1.69 10.65 8.14
C LEU A 327 2.43 11.21 9.36
N LEU A 328 2.62 10.43 10.42
CA LEU A 328 3.12 10.93 11.71
C LEU A 328 4.55 10.51 12.05
N SER A 329 5.12 9.49 11.41
CA SER A 329 6.51 9.12 11.70
C SER A 329 7.48 10.25 11.33
N LYS A 330 8.52 10.45 12.16
CA LYS A 330 9.64 11.36 11.81
C LYS A 330 10.46 10.78 10.66
N ARG A 331 10.53 9.45 10.56
CA ARG A 331 11.27 8.69 9.54
C ARG A 331 10.35 7.61 8.95
N PRO A 332 9.33 7.99 8.16
CA PRO A 332 8.45 7.00 7.55
C PRO A 332 9.22 6.12 6.57
N HIS A 333 8.82 4.85 6.47
CA HIS A 333 9.29 3.96 5.40
C HIS A 333 8.84 4.50 4.03
N GLY A 334 9.62 4.21 2.98
CA GLY A 334 9.23 4.55 1.61
C GLY A 334 8.13 3.63 1.05
N LEU A 335 8.01 2.42 1.60
CA LEU A 335 7.05 1.40 1.18
C LEU A 335 6.42 0.75 2.41
N TYR A 336 5.10 0.59 2.39
CA TYR A 336 4.32 -0.17 3.37
C TYR A 336 3.52 -1.24 2.64
N THR A 337 3.39 -2.43 3.22
CA THR A 337 2.67 -3.56 2.63
C THR A 337 1.61 -4.10 3.60
N PRO A 338 0.57 -3.32 3.95
CA PRO A 338 -0.42 -3.75 4.93
C PRO A 338 -1.32 -4.87 4.41
N GLY A 339 -1.73 -5.74 5.33
CA GLY A 339 -2.64 -6.85 5.07
C GLY A 339 -1.94 -8.20 4.96
N LYS A 340 -2.74 -9.27 5.08
CA LYS A 340 -2.24 -10.65 5.20
C LYS A 340 -1.51 -11.06 3.93
N GLY A 341 -0.31 -11.61 4.08
CA GLY A 341 0.47 -12.17 2.96
C GLY A 341 1.09 -11.16 1.99
N ALA A 342 0.76 -9.86 2.07
CA ALA A 342 1.22 -8.86 1.09
C ALA A 342 2.76 -8.74 1.04
N TYR A 343 3.39 -8.66 2.20
CA TYR A 343 4.86 -8.62 2.31
C TYR A 343 5.50 -9.94 1.85
N MET A 344 4.89 -11.08 2.20
CA MET A 344 5.42 -12.40 1.86
C MET A 344 5.44 -12.65 0.34
N MET A 345 4.36 -12.28 -0.36
CA MET A 345 4.30 -12.40 -1.82
C MET A 345 5.32 -11.50 -2.51
N LEU A 346 5.56 -10.30 -1.99
CA LEU A 346 6.63 -9.43 -2.46
C LEU A 346 8.00 -10.07 -2.24
N CYS A 347 8.25 -10.69 -1.09
CA CYS A 347 9.50 -11.41 -0.84
C CYS A 347 9.72 -12.58 -1.80
N PHE A 348 8.69 -13.38 -2.09
CA PHE A 348 8.80 -14.45 -3.07
C PHE A 348 9.17 -13.90 -4.45
N PHE A 349 8.50 -12.85 -4.91
CA PHE A 349 8.81 -12.23 -6.20
C PHE A 349 10.23 -11.65 -6.26
N CYS A 350 10.70 -11.00 -5.19
CA CYS A 350 12.01 -10.31 -5.21
C CYS A 350 13.21 -11.23 -4.97
N TYR A 351 13.05 -12.34 -4.24
CA TYR A 351 14.18 -13.14 -3.76
C TYR A 351 14.18 -14.60 -4.23
N PHE A 352 13.07 -15.12 -4.73
CA PHE A 352 12.98 -16.51 -5.21
C PHE A 352 13.03 -16.56 -6.74
N PRO A 353 13.40 -17.71 -7.33
CA PRO A 353 13.29 -17.92 -8.77
C PRO A 353 11.86 -17.65 -9.29
N LEU A 354 11.75 -17.05 -10.47
CA LEU A 354 10.45 -16.66 -11.06
C LEU A 354 9.48 -17.83 -11.19
N TRP A 355 9.95 -19.00 -11.62
CA TRP A 355 9.12 -20.20 -11.75
C TRP A 355 8.42 -20.59 -10.44
N PHE A 356 9.07 -20.36 -9.29
CA PHE A 356 8.51 -20.67 -7.98
C PHE A 356 7.39 -19.69 -7.63
N TYR A 357 7.61 -18.40 -7.90
CA TYR A 357 6.58 -17.38 -7.76
C TYR A 357 5.37 -17.68 -8.67
N ASP A 358 5.61 -17.97 -9.94
CA ASP A 358 4.57 -18.27 -10.94
C ASP A 358 3.76 -19.51 -10.53
N PHE A 359 4.43 -20.54 -10.00
CA PHE A 359 3.77 -21.73 -9.44
C PHE A 359 2.84 -21.40 -8.27
N LEU A 360 3.31 -20.60 -7.29
CA LEU A 360 2.50 -20.18 -6.14
C LEU A 360 1.28 -19.35 -6.57
N VAL A 361 1.47 -18.45 -7.53
CA VAL A 361 0.40 -17.61 -8.10
C VAL A 361 -0.61 -18.46 -8.85
N SER A 362 -0.16 -19.36 -9.72
CA SER A 362 -1.03 -20.29 -10.47
C SER A 362 -1.92 -21.12 -9.54
N LYS A 363 -1.35 -21.67 -8.46
CA LYS A 363 -2.10 -22.50 -7.50
C LYS A 363 -3.12 -21.70 -6.67
N SER A 364 -2.85 -20.42 -6.39
CA SER A 364 -3.72 -19.57 -5.57
C SER A 364 -4.78 -18.82 -6.36
N LEU A 365 -4.53 -18.53 -7.64
CA LEU A 365 -5.35 -17.69 -8.49
C LEU A 365 -5.79 -18.39 -9.79
N GLY A 366 -5.63 -19.70 -9.91
CA GLY A 366 -6.12 -20.48 -11.04
C GLY A 366 -7.63 -20.35 -11.23
N LEU A 367 -8.07 -20.21 -12.48
CA LEU A 367 -9.47 -20.38 -12.83
C LEU A 367 -9.80 -21.86 -12.91
N GLU A 368 -11.06 -22.17 -12.67
CA GLU A 368 -11.61 -23.52 -12.84
C GLU A 368 -11.77 -23.89 -14.32
N TYR A 369 -11.85 -22.86 -15.19
CA TYR A 369 -11.99 -23.02 -16.64
C TYR A 369 -10.66 -22.75 -17.34
N ILE A 370 -10.37 -23.60 -18.33
CA ILE A 370 -9.21 -23.50 -19.22
C ILE A 370 -9.71 -22.99 -20.61
N PRO A 371 -8.93 -22.15 -21.33
CA PRO A 371 -9.25 -21.77 -22.70
C PRO A 371 -9.63 -22.96 -23.60
N GLN A 372 -10.61 -22.77 -24.47
CA GLN A 372 -11.16 -23.82 -25.33
C GLN A 372 -10.11 -24.46 -26.25
N ALA A 373 -9.22 -23.68 -26.86
CA ALA A 373 -8.16 -24.17 -27.72
C ALA A 373 -7.18 -25.14 -27.01
N LEU A 374 -7.00 -24.97 -25.69
CA LEU A 374 -6.14 -25.86 -24.90
C LEU A 374 -6.85 -27.18 -24.57
N ARG A 375 -8.17 -27.15 -24.33
CA ARG A 375 -8.98 -28.36 -24.09
C ARG A 375 -8.99 -29.30 -25.28
N THR A 376 -9.07 -28.78 -26.51
CA THR A 376 -9.02 -29.58 -27.74
C THR A 376 -7.64 -30.22 -27.93
N SER A 377 -6.56 -29.50 -27.63
CA SER A 377 -5.20 -30.05 -27.74
C SER A 377 -4.89 -31.16 -26.74
N GLU A 378 -5.47 -31.12 -25.53
CA GLU A 378 -5.32 -32.18 -24.52
C GLU A 378 -6.12 -33.44 -24.85
N ALA A 379 -7.26 -33.29 -25.55
CA ALA A 379 -8.02 -34.42 -26.06
C ALA A 379 -7.25 -35.12 -27.20
N GLU A 380 -6.71 -34.34 -28.15
CA GLU A 380 -5.94 -34.87 -29.28
C GLU A 380 -4.63 -35.55 -28.84
N ASN A 381 -3.94 -35.04 -27.82
CA ASN A 381 -2.73 -35.67 -27.28
C ASN A 381 -2.98 -36.91 -26.40
N LYS A 382 -4.22 -37.18 -25.98
CA LYS A 382 -4.57 -38.41 -25.25
C LYS A 382 -4.98 -39.56 -26.18
N ASP A 383 -5.31 -39.24 -27.42
CA ASP A 383 -5.69 -40.20 -28.48
C ASP A 383 -4.50 -40.59 -29.40
N LEU A 384 -3.28 -40.15 -29.07
CA LEU A 384 -1.99 -40.56 -29.63
C LEU A 384 -1.20 -41.37 -28.59
#